data_AF-A0A5Q0GMQ9-F1
#
_entry.id   AF-A0A5Q0GMQ9-F1
#
_cell.length_a   1.000
_cell.length_b   1.000
_cell.length_c   1.000
_cell.angle_alpha   90.00
_cell.angle_beta   90.00
_cell.angle_gamma   90.00
#
_symmetry.space_group_name_H-M   'P 1'
#
loop_
_entity.id
_entity.type
_entity.pdbx_description
1 polymer ?
#
loop_
_entity_poly.entity_id
_entity_poly.type
_entity_poly.pdbx_seq_one_letter_code
_entity_poly.pdbx_strand_id
1 'polypeptide(L)'
;MIKKQKFPYLVGSKWTATKKVDGWRHFQVVNRKNQGKWVYAEMVAACDPNVRFWMNAKLLQDGFQWQAGWQSLKEIEAVESKLFPTLESETPSNASQA
;
A
#
# COMPACT_ATOMS: atom_id res chain seq x y z
N MET A 1 33.24 0.13 -13.40
CA MET A 1 32.07 -0.75 -13.20
C MET A 1 30.85 0.09 -12.87
N ILE A 2 29.80 0.05 -13.71
CA ILE A 2 28.54 0.76 -13.45
C ILE A 2 27.84 0.06 -12.29
N LYS A 3 27.72 0.71 -11.13
CA LYS A 3 27.00 0.15 -9.98
C LYS A 3 25.51 0.04 -10.36
N LYS A 4 24.98 -1.19 -10.43
CA LYS A 4 23.55 -1.43 -10.67
C LYS A 4 22.73 -0.65 -9.64
N GLN A 5 21.87 0.24 -10.13
CA GLN A 5 21.01 1.08 -9.31
C GLN A 5 19.97 0.21 -8.59
N LYS A 6 19.87 0.34 -7.26
CA LYS A 6 18.76 -0.24 -6.50
C LYS A 6 17.47 0.52 -6.86
N PHE A 7 16.45 -0.21 -7.29
CA PHE A 7 15.17 0.29 -7.79
C PHE A 7 15.28 1.30 -8.97
N PRO A 8 15.62 0.82 -10.19
CA PRO A 8 15.76 1.69 -11.36
C PRO A 8 14.45 2.39 -11.75
N TYR A 9 13.31 1.72 -11.56
CA TYR A 9 11.97 2.21 -11.94
C TYR A 9 11.15 2.73 -10.75
N LEU A 10 11.80 3.16 -9.66
CA LEU A 10 11.11 3.61 -8.46
C LEU A 10 10.33 4.90 -8.69
N VAL A 11 11.00 5.94 -9.18
CA VAL A 11 10.37 7.24 -9.45
C VAL A 11 9.43 7.08 -10.65
N GLY A 12 8.21 7.58 -10.52
CA GLY A 12 7.13 7.44 -11.48
C GLY A 12 6.28 6.18 -11.29
N SER A 13 6.71 5.21 -10.46
CA SER A 13 5.92 4.01 -10.17
C SER A 13 4.63 4.35 -9.43
N LYS A 14 3.59 3.57 -9.71
CA LYS A 14 2.22 3.74 -9.22
C LYS A 14 1.92 2.64 -8.23
N TRP A 15 1.23 2.96 -7.15
CA TRP A 15 0.95 2.03 -6.07
C TRP A 15 -0.43 2.24 -5.48
N THR A 16 -1.07 1.15 -5.11
CA THR A 16 -2.33 1.16 -4.39
C THR A 16 -2.12 0.68 -2.96
N ALA A 17 -2.46 1.51 -1.98
CA ALA A 17 -2.44 1.16 -0.58
C ALA A 17 -3.63 0.23 -0.26
N THR A 18 -3.36 -0.89 0.42
CA THR A 18 -4.42 -1.80 0.88
C THR A 18 -5.33 -1.07 1.87
N LYS A 19 -4.74 -0.41 2.88
CA LYS A 19 -5.46 0.48 3.80
C LYS A 19 -5.35 1.94 3.35
N LYS A 20 -6.40 2.72 3.57
CA LYS A 20 -6.40 4.16 3.28
C LYS A 20 -5.32 4.86 4.11
N VAL A 21 -4.56 5.74 3.46
CA VAL A 21 -3.62 6.66 4.10
C VAL A 21 -4.16 8.06 3.87
N ASP A 22 -4.52 8.76 4.95
CA ASP A 22 -5.17 10.09 4.90
C ASP A 22 -6.40 10.14 3.97
N GLY A 23 -7.17 9.06 3.96
CA GLY A 23 -8.37 8.91 3.11
C GLY A 23 -8.10 8.41 1.69
N TRP A 24 -6.84 8.35 1.25
CA TRP A 24 -6.46 7.98 -0.11
C TRP A 24 -5.87 6.58 -0.23
N ARG A 25 -5.99 5.97 -1.41
CA ARG A 25 -5.41 4.64 -1.73
C ARG A 25 -4.43 4.70 -2.89
N HIS A 26 -4.61 5.59 -3.86
CA HIS A 26 -3.74 5.67 -5.04
C HIS A 26 -2.62 6.68 -4.83
N PHE A 27 -1.38 6.20 -4.87
CA PHE A 27 -0.18 7.02 -4.72
C PHE A 27 0.83 6.78 -5.84
N GLN A 28 1.54 7.84 -6.23
CA GLN A 28 2.68 7.77 -7.13
C GLN A 28 3.97 8.14 -6.40
N VAL A 29 5.07 7.48 -6.74
CA VAL A 29 6.39 7.89 -6.27
C VAL A 29 6.87 9.05 -7.13
N VAL A 30 7.08 10.22 -6.52
CA VAL A 30 7.59 11.41 -7.24
C VAL A 30 9.07 11.66 -7.01
N ASN A 31 9.63 11.12 -5.94
CA ASN A 31 11.03 11.34 -5.58
C ASN A 31 11.62 10.14 -4.85
N ARG A 32 12.94 10.10 -4.76
CA ARG A 32 13.68 9.10 -3.99
C ARG A 32 14.80 9.75 -3.20
N LYS A 33 15.12 9.17 -2.04
CA LYS A 33 16.23 9.59 -1.20
C LYS A 33 17.00 8.36 -0.72
N ASN A 34 18.29 8.31 -1.04
CA ASN A 34 19.18 7.26 -0.55
C ASN A 34 19.78 7.71 0.78
N GLN A 35 19.59 6.92 1.84
CA GLN A 35 20.18 7.16 3.16
C GLN A 35 20.96 5.91 3.60
N GLY A 36 22.26 5.92 3.32
CA GLY A 36 23.14 4.77 3.56
C GLY A 36 22.66 3.53 2.79
N LYS A 37 22.24 2.49 3.52
CA LYS A 37 21.73 1.24 2.94
C LYS A 37 20.24 1.29 2.56
N TRP A 38 19.52 2.32 3.01
CA TRP A 38 18.08 2.46 2.84
C TRP A 38 17.74 3.39 1.67
N VAL A 39 16.63 3.08 1.02
CA VAL A 39 16.06 3.90 -0.05
C VAL A 39 14.68 4.31 0.43
N TYR A 40 14.41 5.61 0.43
CA TYR A 40 13.10 6.16 0.74
C TYR A 40 12.43 6.66 -0.53
N ALA A 41 11.14 6.43 -0.63
CA ALA A 41 10.28 6.91 -1.70
C ALA A 41 9.36 8.02 -1.15
N GLU A 42 9.25 9.11 -1.90
CA GLU A 42 8.26 10.15 -1.63
C GLU A 42 6.97 9.81 -2.38
N MET A 43 5.93 9.48 -1.63
CA MET A 43 4.61 9.13 -2.12
C MET A 43 3.74 10.39 -2.17
N VAL A 44 2.96 10.52 -3.23
CA VAL A 44 1.98 11.60 -3.42
C VAL A 44 0.66 10.98 -3.84
N ALA A 45 -0.44 11.37 -3.20
CA ALA A 45 -1.75 10.88 -3.61
C ALA A 45 -2.08 11.37 -5.02
N ALA A 46 -2.60 10.47 -5.86
CA ALA A 46 -2.90 10.79 -7.26
C ALA A 46 -4.01 11.85 -7.39
N CYS A 47 -4.93 11.90 -6.43
CA CYS A 47 -6.08 12.80 -6.43
C CYS A 47 -5.87 14.07 -5.59
N ASP A 48 -4.89 14.10 -4.69
CA ASP A 48 -4.59 15.25 -3.83
C ASP A 48 -3.08 15.40 -3.64
N PRO A 49 -2.43 16.33 -4.38
CA PRO A 49 -1.00 16.57 -4.27
C PRO A 49 -0.55 17.05 -2.89
N ASN A 50 -1.45 17.48 -2.00
CA ASN A 50 -1.07 17.90 -0.64
C ASN A 50 -0.81 16.70 0.28
N VAL A 51 -1.40 15.54 -0.01
CA VAL A 51 -1.15 14.31 0.73
C VAL A 51 0.13 13.68 0.22
N ARG A 52 1.22 13.96 0.94
CA ARG A 52 2.57 13.52 0.60
C ARG A 52 3.29 13.00 1.83
N PHE A 53 4.03 11.92 1.68
CA PHE A 53 4.84 11.38 2.77
C PHE A 53 6.01 10.56 2.26
N TRP A 54 7.00 10.36 3.13
CA TRP A 54 8.17 9.54 2.85
C TRP A 54 8.01 8.17 3.50
N MET A 55 8.36 7.10 2.77
CA MET A 55 8.41 5.75 3.30
C MET A 55 9.67 5.00 2.85
N ASN A 56 10.05 3.96 3.58
CA ASN A 56 11.10 3.05 3.11
C ASN A 56 10.60 2.27 1.90
N ALA A 57 11.31 2.36 0.77
CA ALA A 57 10.94 1.70 -0.48
C ALA A 57 10.92 0.16 -0.38
N LYS A 58 11.53 -0.42 0.65
CA LYS A 58 11.42 -1.86 0.95
C LYS A 58 9.98 -2.26 1.26
N LEU A 59 9.15 -1.38 1.83
CA LEU A 59 7.75 -1.67 2.14
C LEU A 59 6.90 -1.91 0.89
N LEU A 60 7.31 -1.34 -0.25
CA LEU A 60 6.67 -1.58 -1.55
C LEU A 60 6.86 -3.02 -2.06
N GLN A 61 7.77 -3.79 -1.45
CA GLN A 61 8.00 -5.20 -1.79
C GLN A 61 7.12 -6.17 -0.97
N ASP A 62 6.52 -5.71 0.13
CA ASP A 62 5.88 -6.59 1.12
C ASP A 62 4.46 -7.03 0.70
N GLY A 63 3.85 -6.41 -0.31
CA GLY A 63 2.54 -6.78 -0.87
C GLY A 63 1.35 -6.60 0.10
N PHE A 64 1.58 -6.65 1.41
CA PHE A 64 0.55 -6.55 2.43
C PHE A 64 -0.05 -5.14 2.50
N GLN A 65 0.81 -4.13 2.46
CA GLN A 65 0.41 -2.72 2.57
C GLN A 65 0.25 -2.04 1.20
N TRP A 66 1.00 -2.51 0.20
CA TRP A 66 1.15 -1.84 -1.09
C TRP A 66 1.07 -2.84 -2.24
N GLN A 67 0.14 -2.58 -3.16
CA GLN A 67 0.00 -3.27 -4.42
C GLN A 67 0.62 -2.43 -5.54
N ALA A 68 1.39 -3.07 -6.42
CA ALA A 68 1.94 -2.39 -7.58
C ALA A 68 0.83 -2.01 -8.57
N GLY A 69 0.94 -0.83 -9.17
CA GLY A 69 -0.02 -0.31 -10.13
C GLY A 69 -1.30 0.25 -9.51
N TRP A 70 -2.22 0.65 -10.38
CA TRP A 70 -3.56 1.07 -10.01
C TRP A 70 -4.48 -0.13 -9.91
N GLN A 71 -5.02 -0.36 -8.73
CA GLN A 71 -6.03 -1.39 -8.51
C GLN A 71 -7.41 -0.75 -8.52
N SER A 72 -8.37 -1.44 -9.13
CA SER A 72 -9.79 -1.15 -9.07
C SER A 72 -10.37 -1.45 -7.69
N LEU A 73 -11.56 -0.95 -7.40
CA LEU A 73 -12.24 -1.24 -6.13
C LEU A 73 -12.42 -2.74 -5.90
N LYS A 74 -12.78 -3.50 -6.94
CA LYS A 74 -12.98 -4.95 -6.89
C LYS A 74 -11.67 -5.69 -6.57
N GLU A 75 -10.56 -5.27 -7.17
CA GLU A 75 -9.24 -5.87 -6.87
C GLU A 75 -8.80 -5.56 -5.44
N ILE A 76 -9.04 -4.33 -4.97
CA ILE A 76 -8.70 -3.96 -3.59
C ILE A 76 -9.52 -4.78 -2.60
N GLU A 77 -10.83 -4.92 -2.82
CA GLU A 77 -11.71 -5.74 -1.97
C GLU A 77 -11.27 -7.22 -1.96
N ALA A 78 -10.90 -7.77 -3.12
CA ALA A 78 -10.38 -9.13 -3.21
C ALA A 78 -9.06 -9.30 -2.45
N VAL A 79 -8.18 -8.30 -2.46
CA VAL A 79 -6.93 -8.30 -1.67
C VAL A 79 -7.23 -8.15 -0.18
N GLU A 80 -8.12 -7.24 0.21
CA GLU A 80 -8.51 -7.04 1.62
C GLU A 80 -9.13 -8.31 2.21
N SER A 81 -10.05 -8.96 1.48
CA SER A 81 -10.66 -10.24 1.89
C SER A 81 -9.63 -11.35 2.06
N LYS A 82 -8.61 -11.42 1.20
CA LYS A 82 -7.53 -12.42 1.30
C LYS A 82 -6.58 -12.17 2.46
N LEU A 83 -6.24 -10.91 2.72
CA LEU A 83 -5.26 -10.51 3.74
C LEU A 83 -5.86 -10.40 5.14
N PHE A 84 -7.14 -10.04 5.20
CA PHE A 84 -7.92 -9.86 6.42
C PHE A 84 -9.23 -10.62 6.27
N PRO A 85 -9.20 -11.97 6.25
CA PRO A 85 -10.43 -12.73 6.32
C PRO A 85 -11.12 -12.30 7.62
N THR A 86 -12.31 -11.72 7.49
CA THR A 86 -13.11 -11.32 8.65
C THR A 86 -13.26 -12.56 9.52
N LEU A 87 -12.70 -12.53 10.72
CA LEU A 87 -13.18 -13.39 11.80
C LEU A 87 -14.61 -12.89 12.06
N GLU A 88 -15.56 -13.42 11.29
CA GLU A 88 -16.96 -13.39 11.70
C GLU A 88 -16.98 -14.09 13.06
N SER A 89 -17.00 -13.27 14.09
CA SER A 89 -17.41 -13.63 15.43
C SER A 89 -18.66 -14.48 15.28
N GLU A 90 -18.56 -15.74 15.72
CA GLU A 90 -19.70 -16.49 16.23
C GLU A 90 -20.49 -15.53 17.13
N THR A 91 -21.58 -14.95 16.63
CA THR A 91 -22.62 -14.46 17.51
C THR A 91 -23.20 -15.72 18.14
N PRO A 92 -23.07 -15.98 19.46
CA PRO A 92 -23.85 -17.03 20.07
C PRO A 92 -25.31 -16.62 19.88
N SER A 93 -25.99 -17.33 18.98
CA SER A 93 -27.44 -17.26 18.82
C SER A 93 -28.04 -17.48 20.20
N ASN A 94 -28.56 -16.39 20.76
CA ASN A 94 -29.04 -16.32 22.12
C ASN A 94 -30.06 -17.44 22.38
N ALA A 95 -29.88 -18.10 23.52
CA ALA A 95 -30.79 -19.10 24.04
C ALA A 95 -32.20 -18.50 24.17
N SER A 96 -33.16 -19.13 23.49
CA SER A 96 -34.59 -18.89 23.67
C SER A 96 -35.33 -20.15 23.27
N GLN A 97 -35.19 -21.20 24.09
CA GLN A 97 -36.21 -22.23 24.21
C GLN A 97 -36.71 -22.13 25.66
N ALA A 98 -37.82 -21.42 25.80
CA ALA A 98 -38.72 -21.48 26.94
C ALA A 98 -39.90 -22.37 26.54
#